data_AF-A0A354YDC1-F1
#
_entry.id   AF-A0A354YDC1-F1
#
_cell.length_a   1.000
_cell.length_b   1.000
_cell.length_c   1.000
_cell.angle_alpha   90.00
_cell.angle_beta   90.00
_cell.angle_gamma   90.00
#
_symmetry.space_group_name_H-M   'P 1'
#
loop_
_entity.id
_entity.type
_entity.pdbx_description
1 polymer ?
#
loop_
_entity_poly.entity_id
_entity_poly.type
_entity_poly.pdbx_seq_one_letter_code
_entity_poly.pdbx_strand_id
1 'polypeptide(L)'
;MNTQANNYVNKALLLLDRGDVEGAQASLRSAIDLADTDGSPVILVRALVILGDSLHAEGHVEEGRVLLKRALTIDLGDREEVVDYELQRARELLGDQGND
;
A
#
# COMPACT_ATOMS: atom_id res chain seq x y z
N MET A 1 17.76 -0.67 -2.86
CA MET A 1 16.35 -0.75 -3.29
C MET A 1 16.18 -2.05 -4.06
N ASN A 2 15.31 -2.96 -3.62
CA ASN A 2 15.00 -4.13 -4.44
C ASN A 2 14.06 -3.68 -5.58
N THR A 3 14.60 -3.67 -6.79
CA THR A 3 13.90 -3.27 -8.00
C THR A 3 12.69 -4.16 -8.28
N GLN A 4 12.69 -5.42 -7.83
CA GLN A 4 11.62 -6.38 -8.14
C GLN A 4 10.31 -6.05 -7.42
N ALA A 5 10.33 -5.79 -6.12
CA ALA A 5 9.13 -5.38 -5.38
C ALA A 5 8.56 -4.07 -5.94
N ASN A 6 9.43 -3.12 -6.27
CA ASN A 6 9.02 -1.86 -6.90
C ASN A 6 8.43 -2.05 -8.31
N ASN A 7 8.94 -3.01 -9.10
CA ASN A 7 8.38 -3.36 -10.40
C ASN A 7 6.96 -3.90 -10.28
N TYR A 8 6.68 -4.70 -9.24
CA TYR A 8 5.32 -5.17 -8.98
C TYR A 8 4.37 -4.03 -8.61
N VAL A 9 4.81 -3.04 -7.84
CA VAL A 9 4.02 -1.82 -7.56
C VAL A 9 3.74 -1.05 -8.86
N ASN A 10 4.76 -0.79 -9.68
CA ASN A 10 4.59 -0.09 -10.96
C ASN A 10 3.64 -0.84 -11.92
N LYS A 11 3.75 -2.17 -11.96
CA LYS A 11 2.83 -3.01 -12.73
C LYS A 11 1.40 -2.87 -12.22
N ALA A 12 1.20 -2.89 -10.91
CA ALA A 12 -0.12 -2.74 -10.32
C ALA A 12 -0.76 -1.40 -10.69
N LEU A 13 -0.02 -0.29 -10.59
CA LEU A 13 -0.49 1.03 -10.98
C LEU A 13 -0.93 1.07 -12.45
N LEU A 14 -0.13 0.49 -13.36
CA LEU A 14 -0.50 0.39 -14.79
C LEU A 14 -1.77 -0.45 -15.02
N LEU A 15 -2.00 -1.46 -14.21
CA LEU A 15 -3.20 -2.31 -14.30
C LEU A 15 -4.43 -1.56 -13.76
N LEU A 16 -4.30 -0.81 -12.67
CA LEU A 16 -5.35 0.08 -12.16
C LEU A 16 -5.74 1.14 -13.20
N ASP A 17 -4.77 1.78 -13.85
CA ASP A 17 -5.02 2.76 -14.92
C ASP A 17 -5.81 2.17 -16.09
N ARG A 18 -5.71 0.86 -16.29
CA ARG A 18 -6.42 0.10 -17.34
C ARG A 18 -7.75 -0.51 -16.86
N GLY A 19 -8.08 -0.36 -15.58
CA GLY A 19 -9.25 -0.97 -14.95
C GLY A 19 -9.11 -2.46 -14.64
N ASP A 20 -7.92 -3.04 -14.77
CA ASP A 20 -7.64 -4.42 -14.36
C ASP A 20 -7.31 -4.47 -12.86
N VAL A 21 -8.36 -4.33 -12.05
CA VAL A 21 -8.23 -4.25 -10.59
C VAL A 21 -7.73 -5.58 -10.00
N GLU A 22 -8.23 -6.71 -10.48
CA GLU A 22 -7.82 -8.03 -10.00
C GLU A 22 -6.31 -8.29 -10.27
N GLY A 23 -5.85 -7.99 -11.49
CA GLY A 23 -4.44 -8.09 -11.85
C GLY A 23 -3.54 -7.15 -11.04
N ALA A 24 -4.05 -5.95 -10.73
CA ALA A 24 -3.35 -5.00 -9.87
C ALA A 24 -3.19 -5.54 -8.45
N GLN A 25 -4.27 -6.07 -7.85
CA GLN A 25 -4.23 -6.63 -6.50
C GLN A 25 -3.29 -7.83 -6.40
N ALA A 26 -3.29 -8.71 -7.41
CA ALA A 26 -2.33 -9.81 -7.47
C ALA A 26 -0.88 -9.31 -7.50
N SER A 27 -0.61 -8.26 -8.27
CA SER A 27 0.73 -7.64 -8.35
C SER A 27 1.12 -6.97 -7.02
N LEU A 28 0.19 -6.30 -6.33
CA LEU A 28 0.43 -5.70 -5.03
C LEU A 28 0.73 -6.74 -3.94
N ARG A 29 0.03 -7.87 -3.94
CA ARG A 29 0.32 -8.99 -3.02
C ARG A 29 1.75 -9.50 -3.21
N SER A 30 2.20 -9.68 -4.46
CA SER A 30 3.60 -10.05 -4.75
C SER A 30 4.60 -8.97 -4.31
N ALA A 31 4.26 -7.68 -4.45
CA ALA A 31 5.10 -6.59 -3.95
C ALA A 31 5.23 -6.61 -2.43
N ILE A 32 4.13 -6.87 -1.71
CA ILE A 32 4.09 -6.98 -0.25
C ILE A 32 4.99 -8.13 0.21
N ASP A 33 4.82 -9.33 -0.33
CA ASP A 33 5.58 -10.51 0.07
C ASP A 33 7.09 -10.31 -0.09
N LEU A 34 7.51 -9.74 -1.23
CA LEU A 34 8.90 -9.43 -1.50
C LEU A 34 9.43 -8.31 -0.60
N ALA A 35 8.69 -7.20 -0.47
CA ALA A 35 9.13 -6.07 0.33
C ALA A 35 9.25 -6.40 1.82
N ASP A 36 8.38 -7.27 2.34
CA ASP A 36 8.41 -7.77 3.70
C ASP A 36 9.62 -8.69 3.92
N THR A 37 9.86 -9.63 3.00
CA THR A 37 11.01 -10.55 3.05
C THR A 37 12.35 -9.81 2.95
N ASP A 38 12.44 -8.81 2.09
CA ASP A 38 13.69 -8.11 1.78
C ASP A 38 13.97 -6.89 2.68
N GLY A 39 13.09 -6.60 3.65
CA GLY A 39 13.24 -5.45 4.53
C GLY A 39 13.21 -4.11 3.79
N SER A 40 12.25 -3.95 2.87
CA SER A 40 12.02 -2.73 2.09
C SER A 40 10.79 -1.96 2.59
N PRO A 41 10.85 -1.29 3.76
CA PRO A 41 9.68 -0.74 4.45
C PRO A 41 8.92 0.31 3.63
N VAL A 42 9.64 1.14 2.85
CA VAL A 42 9.02 2.11 1.93
C VAL A 42 8.14 1.43 0.88
N ILE A 43 8.64 0.36 0.25
CA ILE A 43 7.86 -0.36 -0.78
C ILE A 43 6.69 -1.10 -0.12
N LEU A 44 6.92 -1.67 1.06
CA LEU A 44 5.90 -2.37 1.83
C LEU A 44 4.72 -1.44 2.17
N VAL A 45 4.99 -0.24 2.68
CA VAL A 45 3.95 0.77 2.97
C VAL A 45 3.18 1.14 1.72
N ARG A 46 3.87 1.47 0.63
CA ARG A 46 3.20 1.84 -0.63
C ARG A 46 2.29 0.74 -1.15
N ALA A 47 2.78 -0.51 -1.17
CA ALA A 47 2.00 -1.64 -1.65
C ALA A 47 0.79 -1.95 -0.76
N LEU A 48 0.95 -1.88 0.56
CA LEU A 48 -0.15 -2.05 1.52
C LEU A 48 -1.23 -0.99 1.37
N VAL A 49 -0.84 0.28 1.20
CA VAL A 49 -1.79 1.39 1.05
C VAL A 49 -2.55 1.30 -0.26
N ILE A 50 -1.86 1.07 -1.38
CA ILE A 50 -2.51 0.96 -2.69
C ILE A 50 -3.49 -0.23 -2.70
N LEU A 51 -3.12 -1.37 -2.10
CA LEU A 51 -4.02 -2.52 -2.00
C LEU A 51 -5.21 -2.24 -1.09
N GLY A 52 -4.97 -1.61 0.06
CA GLY A 52 -6.04 -1.22 0.99
C GLY A 52 -7.05 -0.26 0.37
N ASP A 53 -6.58 0.75 -0.37
CA ASP A 53 -7.40 1.71 -1.09
C ASP A 53 -8.21 1.05 -2.22
N SER A 54 -7.57 0.16 -3.00
CA SER A 54 -8.25 -0.62 -4.04
C SER A 54 -9.38 -1.48 -3.46
N LEU A 55 -9.15 -2.14 -2.32
CA LEU A 55 -10.19 -2.93 -1.65
C LEU A 55 -11.33 -2.06 -1.13
N HIS A 56 -11.03 -0.88 -0.59
CA HIS A 56 -12.05 0.11 -0.21
C HIS A 56 -12.92 0.52 -1.40
N ALA A 57 -12.30 0.81 -2.55
CA ALA A 57 -13.01 1.20 -3.76
C ALA A 57 -13.95 0.10 -4.29
N GLU A 58 -13.62 -1.17 -4.08
CA GLU A 58 -14.47 -2.32 -4.44
C GLU A 58 -15.49 -2.72 -3.35
N GLY A 59 -15.50 -2.01 -2.21
CA GLY A 59 -16.42 -2.29 -1.09
C GLY A 59 -15.92 -3.33 -0.08
N HIS A 60 -14.72 -3.88 -0.28
CA HIS A 60 -14.01 -4.76 0.66
C HIS A 60 -13.37 -3.97 1.81
N VAL A 61 -14.17 -3.15 2.48
CA VAL A 61 -13.70 -2.17 3.47
C VAL A 61 -12.92 -2.81 4.60
N GLU A 62 -13.43 -3.88 5.23
CA GLU A 62 -12.74 -4.50 6.37
C GLU A 62 -11.39 -5.12 5.99
N GLU A 63 -11.30 -5.74 4.81
CA GLU A 63 -10.03 -6.29 4.30
C GLU A 63 -9.02 -5.17 4.03
N GLY A 64 -9.47 -4.06 3.42
CA GLY A 64 -8.61 -2.91 3.19
C GLY A 64 -8.15 -2.26 4.50
N ARG A 65 -9.04 -2.10 5.49
CA ARG A 65 -8.70 -1.54 6.81
C ARG A 65 -7.57 -2.31 7.50
N VAL A 66 -7.53 -3.64 7.38
CA VAL A 66 -6.45 -4.45 7.95
C VAL A 66 -5.10 -4.07 7.34
N LEU A 67 -5.05 -3.90 6.02
CA LEU A 67 -3.81 -3.53 5.31
C LEU A 67 -3.38 -2.10 5.63
N LEU A 68 -4.32 -1.16 5.65
CA LEU A 68 -4.05 0.24 5.97
C LEU A 68 -3.52 0.39 7.40
N LYS A 69 -4.10 -0.32 8.38
CA LYS A 69 -3.58 -0.35 9.75
C LYS A 69 -2.17 -0.91 9.80
N ARG A 70 -1.89 -1.99 9.06
CA ARG A 70 -0.54 -2.54 8.98
C ARG A 70 0.45 -1.51 8.44
N ALA A 71 0.10 -0.77 7.39
CA ALA A 71 0.96 0.26 6.81
C ALA A 71 1.37 1.33 7.84
N LEU A 72 0.44 1.77 8.68
CA LEU A 72 0.69 2.76 9.74
C LEU A 72 1.58 2.25 10.90
N THR A 73 1.83 0.93 10.99
CA THR A 73 2.70 0.34 12.03
C THR A 73 4.13 0.07 11.57
N ILE A 74 4.44 0.27 10.28
CA ILE A 74 5.77 0.02 9.74
C ILE A 74 6.74 1.11 10.19
N ASP A 75 7.84 0.72 10.83
CA ASP A 75 8.94 1.62 11.15
C ASP A 75 9.69 2.02 9.87
N LEU A 76 9.65 3.31 9.57
CA LEU A 76 10.29 3.91 8.38
C LEU A 76 11.59 4.63 8.73
N GLY A 77 11.90 4.84 10.02
CA GLY A 77 12.96 5.75 10.46
C GLY A 77 12.89 7.10 9.75
N ASP A 78 14.02 7.59 9.28
CA ASP A 78 14.14 8.88 8.56
C ASP A 78 13.49 8.88 7.15
N ARG A 79 12.77 7.81 6.77
CA ARG A 79 12.15 7.66 5.43
C ARG A 79 10.64 7.86 5.45
N GLU A 80 10.06 8.28 6.57
CA GLU A 80 8.62 8.51 6.68
C GLU A 80 8.12 9.49 5.60
N GLU A 81 8.84 10.60 5.40
CA GLU A 81 8.55 11.64 4.40
C GLU A 81 8.43 11.09 2.96
N VAL A 82 9.06 9.95 2.65
CA VAL A 82 9.01 9.32 1.31
C VAL A 82 7.63 8.75 1.00
N VAL A 83 6.84 8.43 2.03
CA VAL A 83 5.52 7.78 1.92
C VAL A 83 4.44 8.57 2.65
N ASP A 84 4.66 9.86 2.89
CA ASP A 84 3.70 10.74 3.59
C ASP A 84 2.32 10.72 2.94
N TYR A 85 2.28 10.75 1.61
CA TYR A 85 1.01 10.67 0.86
C TYR A 85 0.28 9.37 1.15
N GLU A 86 0.98 8.23 1.11
CA GLU A 86 0.40 6.93 1.39
C GLU A 86 -0.07 6.81 2.85
N LEU A 87 0.70 7.31 3.82
CA LEU A 87 0.31 7.31 5.22
C LEU A 87 -0.90 8.21 5.48
N GLN A 88 -0.94 9.40 4.87
CA GLN A 88 -2.11 10.28 4.92
C GLN A 88 -3.35 9.60 4.34
N ARG A 89 -3.22 8.98 3.16
CA ARG A 89 -4.31 8.26 2.51
C ARG A 89 -4.85 7.12 3.38
N ALA A 90 -3.96 6.39 4.05
CA ALA A 90 -4.36 5.35 5.00
C ALA A 90 -5.17 5.91 6.18
N ARG A 91 -4.72 7.03 6.77
CA ARG A 91 -5.43 7.71 7.87
C ARG A 91 -6.82 8.20 7.43
N GLU A 92 -6.91 8.81 6.25
CA GLU A 92 -8.18 9.26 5.65
C GLU A 92 -9.18 8.10 5.49
N LEU A 93 -8.74 7.00 4.88
CA LEU A 93 -9.59 5.82 4.66
C LEU A 93 -9.97 5.11 5.96
N LEU A 94 -9.13 5.20 6.98
CA LEU A 94 -9.43 4.64 8.30
C LEU A 94 -10.42 5.48 9.11
N GLY A 95 -10.69 6.72 8.69
CA GLY A 95 -11.45 7.71 9.45
C GLY A 95 -10.64 8.31 10.61
N ASP A 96 -9.31 8.16 10.56
CA ASP A 96 -8.38 8.62 11.58
C ASP A 96 -7.83 9.99 11.14
N GLN A 97 -8.74 10.95 10.95
CA GLN A 97 -8.32 12.34 10.87
C GLN A 97 -7.91 12.71 12.29
N GLY A 98 -6.62 12.96 12.49
CA GLY A 98 -6.09 13.43 13.77
C GLY A 98 -6.95 14.59 14.24
N ASN A 99 -7.81 14.31 15.22
CA ASN A 99 -8.55 15.35 15.92
C ASN A 99 -7.48 16.21 16.61
N ASP A 100 -7.49 17.49 16.28
CA ASP A 100 -6.65 18.57 16.81
C ASP A 100 -6.45 18.52 18.34
#